data_AF-A0AA35R5R2-F1
#
_entry.id   AF-A0AA35R5R2-F1
#
_cell.length_a   1.000
_cell.length_b   1.000
_cell.length_c   1.000
_cell.angle_alpha   90.00
_cell.angle_beta   90.00
_cell.angle_gamma   90.00
#
_symmetry.space_group_name_H-M   'P 1'
#
loop_
_entity.id
_entity.type
_entity.pdbx_description
1 polymer ?
#
loop_
_entity_poly.entity_id
_entity_poly.type
_entity_poly.pdbx_seq_one_letter_code
_entity_poly.pdbx_strand_id
1 'polypeptide(L)'
;MEPKEVVASLALHTVLEPIFTEMEREETMLASVQTLRDAFTKAERSHPGLAEEFLGGVLQAEGAGVDLPEALLQLACRDVDHYTIPSDEKEYVLLNERARALKVKLSHIPDQIQDRSQFLKIIRDIASAIKDVLDAVNEVSKKHQGDPRMREYKKMLDTHKKVFVKSSRNFSDTLKRYFKDGRYTLQNDGDFGQV
;
A
#
# COMPACT_ATOMS: atom_id res chain seq x y z
N MET A 1 0.55 -26.65 4.81
CA MET A 1 -0.32 -25.46 4.85
C MET A 1 0.56 -24.31 4.42
N GLU A 2 0.37 -23.79 3.20
CA GLU A 2 1.13 -22.61 2.76
C GLU A 2 0.76 -21.43 3.67
N PRO A 3 1.72 -20.61 4.11
CA PRO A 3 1.40 -19.41 4.87
C PRO A 3 0.47 -18.55 4.02
N LYS A 4 -0.74 -18.27 4.51
CA LYS A 4 -1.63 -17.27 3.91
C LYS A 4 -0.81 -16.00 3.73
N GLU A 5 -0.69 -15.53 2.50
CA GLU A 5 0.00 -14.28 2.14
C GLU A 5 -0.64 -13.17 3.00
N VAL A 6 0.09 -12.67 4.00
CA VAL A 6 -0.38 -11.57 4.86
C VAL A 6 -0.28 -10.30 4.03
N VAL A 7 -1.35 -10.01 3.30
CA VAL A 7 -1.53 -8.71 2.65
C VAL A 7 -2.04 -7.76 3.74
N ALA A 8 -1.33 -6.66 3.95
CA ALA A 8 -1.80 -5.62 4.86
C ALA A 8 -3.14 -5.06 4.39
N SER A 9 -4.10 -4.94 5.30
CA SER A 9 -5.42 -4.41 4.99
C SER A 9 -5.35 -2.89 4.83
N LEU A 10 -5.43 -2.41 3.59
CA LEU A 10 -5.44 -0.97 3.33
C LEU A 10 -6.63 -0.30 4.03
N ALA A 11 -7.83 -0.89 3.92
CA ALA A 11 -9.03 -0.39 4.58
C ALA A 11 -8.84 -0.21 6.10
N LEU A 12 -8.29 -1.21 6.79
CA LEU A 12 -8.02 -1.10 8.22
C LEU A 12 -7.02 0.01 8.52
N HIS A 13 -5.87 0.00 7.84
CA HIS A 13 -4.73 0.83 8.25
C HIS A 13 -4.75 2.27 7.71
N THR A 14 -5.39 2.53 6.57
CA THR A 14 -5.43 3.86 5.95
C THR A 14 -6.72 4.64 6.26
N VAL A 15 -7.78 3.95 6.69
CA VAL A 15 -9.08 4.54 6.99
C VAL A 15 -9.46 4.33 8.45
N LEU A 16 -9.64 3.09 8.90
CA LEU A 16 -10.17 2.81 10.25
C LEU A 16 -9.20 3.21 11.37
N GLU A 17 -7.91 2.88 11.25
CA GLU A 17 -6.90 3.19 12.28
C GLU A 17 -6.73 4.71 12.54
N PRO A 18 -6.65 5.58 11.51
CA PRO A 18 -6.70 7.03 11.72
C PRO A 18 -7.98 7.51 12.41
N ILE A 19 -9.14 6.95 12.06
CA ILE A 19 -10.42 7.30 12.71
C ILE A 19 -10.39 6.92 14.18
N PHE A 20 -9.94 5.70 14.53
CA PHE A 20 -9.81 5.29 15.93
C PHE A 20 -8.85 6.20 16.69
N THR A 21 -7.71 6.56 16.09
CA THR A 21 -6.73 7.46 16.70
C THR A 21 -7.30 8.86 16.95
N GLU A 22 -8.15 9.36 16.05
CA GLU A 22 -8.86 10.63 16.23
C GLU A 22 -9.90 10.54 17.36
N MET A 23 -10.70 9.47 17.40
CA MET A 23 -11.72 9.25 18.43
C MET A 23 -11.12 9.03 19.83
N GLU A 24 -9.93 8.42 19.92
CA GLU A 24 -9.22 8.21 21.20
C GLU A 24 -8.74 9.52 21.86
N ARG A 25 -8.77 10.65 21.14
CA ARG A 25 -8.46 11.97 21.73
C ARG A 25 -9.49 12.38 22.77
N GLU A 26 -10.70 11.84 22.71
CA GLU A 26 -11.73 12.02 23.72
C GLU A 26 -11.60 10.94 24.81
N GLU A 27 -11.14 11.31 26.01
CA GLU A 27 -10.88 10.36 27.11
C GLU A 27 -12.11 9.50 27.46
N THR A 28 -13.32 10.04 27.30
CA THR A 28 -14.59 9.34 27.53
C THR A 28 -14.82 8.18 26.56
N MET A 29 -14.23 8.22 25.36
CA MET A 29 -14.40 7.22 24.32
C MET A 29 -13.26 6.19 24.27
N LEU A 30 -12.14 6.45 24.95
CA LEU A 30 -10.91 5.67 24.86
C LEU A 30 -11.13 4.15 24.98
N ALA A 31 -11.80 3.69 26.05
CA ALA A 31 -12.02 2.26 26.28
C ALA A 31 -12.90 1.60 25.21
N SER A 32 -13.92 2.32 24.72
CA SER A 32 -14.81 1.84 23.67
C SER A 32 -14.11 1.77 22.32
N VAL A 33 -13.28 2.78 21.99
CA VAL A 33 -12.52 2.80 20.74
C VAL A 33 -11.45 1.72 20.73
N GLN A 34 -10.75 1.49 21.85
CA GLN A 34 -9.81 0.37 21.96
C GLN A 34 -10.49 -0.98 21.74
N THR A 35 -11.69 -1.17 22.28
CA THR A 35 -12.49 -2.39 22.05
C THR A 35 -12.83 -2.57 20.58
N LEU A 36 -13.20 -1.49 19.88
CA LEU A 36 -13.47 -1.52 18.43
C LEU A 36 -12.19 -1.84 17.64
N ARG A 37 -11.08 -1.17 17.93
CA ARG A 37 -9.78 -1.38 17.30
C ARG A 37 -9.35 -2.85 17.38
N ASP A 38 -9.46 -3.44 18.57
CA ASP A 38 -9.15 -4.85 18.80
C ASP A 38 -10.09 -5.79 18.05
N ALA A 39 -11.39 -5.49 18.04
CA ALA A 39 -12.38 -6.29 17.33
C ALA A 39 -12.11 -6.30 15.81
N PHE A 40 -11.91 -5.13 15.20
CA PHE A 40 -11.60 -5.03 13.78
C PHE A 40 -10.26 -5.69 13.43
N THR A 41 -9.22 -5.47 14.23
CA THR A 41 -7.90 -6.11 14.02
C THR A 41 -8.01 -7.63 14.06
N LYS A 42 -8.75 -8.18 15.03
CA LYS A 42 -8.95 -9.63 15.19
C LYS A 42 -9.81 -10.21 14.07
N ALA A 43 -10.85 -9.49 13.66
CA ALA A 43 -11.74 -9.89 12.57
C ALA A 43 -10.97 -9.94 11.24
N GLU A 44 -10.21 -8.89 10.92
CA GLU A 44 -9.39 -8.81 9.70
C GLU A 44 -8.33 -9.90 9.63
N ARG A 45 -7.66 -10.19 10.75
CA ARG A 45 -6.67 -11.29 10.81
C ARG A 45 -7.31 -12.66 10.54
N SER A 46 -8.55 -12.85 10.95
CA SER A 46 -9.27 -14.11 10.80
C SER A 46 -9.91 -14.23 9.40
N HIS A 47 -10.37 -13.10 8.85
CA HIS A 47 -11.03 -12.95 7.56
C HIS A 47 -10.47 -11.73 6.82
N PRO A 48 -9.33 -11.85 6.13
CA PRO A 48 -8.74 -10.74 5.37
C PRO A 48 -9.72 -10.20 4.32
N GLY A 49 -9.86 -8.87 4.26
CA GLY A 49 -10.83 -8.18 3.40
C GLY A 49 -12.10 -7.72 4.13
N LEU A 50 -12.34 -8.17 5.37
CA LEU A 50 -13.53 -7.79 6.14
C LEU A 50 -13.64 -6.27 6.35
N ALA A 51 -12.54 -5.59 6.64
CA ALA A 51 -12.53 -4.13 6.80
C ALA A 51 -12.90 -3.42 5.49
N GLU A 52 -12.49 -3.95 4.34
CA GLU A 52 -12.83 -3.41 3.03
C GLU A 52 -14.31 -3.63 2.71
N GLU A 53 -14.84 -4.84 2.95
CA GLU A 53 -16.27 -5.15 2.80
C GLU A 53 -17.14 -4.28 3.72
N PHE A 54 -16.71 -4.07 4.96
CA PHE A 54 -17.40 -3.19 5.90
C PHE A 54 -17.46 -1.74 5.39
N LEU A 55 -16.31 -1.18 4.97
CA LEU A 55 -16.28 0.18 4.40
C LEU A 55 -17.14 0.29 3.14
N GLY A 56 -17.08 -0.70 2.26
CA GLY A 56 -17.92 -0.75 1.06
C GLY A 56 -19.41 -0.75 1.40
N GLY A 57 -19.82 -1.53 2.40
CA GLY A 57 -21.21 -1.57 2.88
C GLY A 57 -21.68 -0.24 3.46
N VAL A 58 -20.82 0.45 4.24
CA VAL A 58 -21.13 1.78 4.79
C VAL A 58 -21.28 2.82 3.67
N LEU A 59 -20.32 2.88 2.74
CA LEU A 59 -20.36 3.83 1.62
C LEU A 59 -21.59 3.60 0.72
N GLN A 60 -21.93 2.34 0.48
CA GLN A 60 -23.14 1.99 -0.28
C GLN A 60 -24.42 2.43 0.43
N ALA A 61 -24.51 2.24 1.75
CA ALA A 61 -25.67 2.65 2.54
C ALA A 61 -25.88 4.17 2.53
N GLU A 62 -24.78 4.94 2.52
CA GLU A 62 -24.79 6.41 2.41
C GLU A 62 -24.99 6.91 0.97
N GLY A 63 -25.08 6.01 -0.02
CA GLY A 63 -25.20 6.38 -1.43
C GLY A 63 -23.96 7.08 -1.99
N ALA A 64 -22.79 6.88 -1.37
CA ALA A 64 -21.54 7.48 -1.81
C ALA A 64 -21.01 6.77 -3.07
N GLY A 65 -20.93 7.50 -4.19
CA GLY A 65 -20.38 7.00 -5.46
C GLY A 65 -18.85 6.97 -5.50
N VAL A 66 -18.22 6.34 -4.50
CA VAL A 66 -16.75 6.29 -4.36
C VAL A 66 -16.21 4.97 -4.91
N ASP A 67 -15.23 5.03 -5.81
CA ASP A 67 -14.40 3.88 -6.16
C ASP A 67 -13.46 3.57 -4.99
N LEU A 68 -13.83 2.57 -4.20
CA LEU A 68 -13.11 2.22 -2.96
C LEU A 68 -11.66 1.79 -3.24
N PRO A 69 -11.36 0.89 -4.19
CA PRO A 69 -9.98 0.57 -4.57
C PRO A 69 -9.14 1.80 -4.95
N GLU A 70 -9.70 2.73 -5.73
CA GLU A 70 -9.01 3.98 -6.11
C GLU A 70 -8.71 4.84 -4.88
N ALA A 71 -9.72 5.08 -4.04
CA ALA A 71 -9.58 5.87 -2.84
C ALA A 71 -8.58 5.25 -1.86
N LEU A 72 -8.62 3.93 -1.64
CA LEU A 72 -7.66 3.23 -0.79
C LEU A 72 -6.23 3.35 -1.31
N LEU A 73 -6.03 3.31 -2.63
CA LEU A 73 -4.71 3.50 -3.24
C LEU A 73 -4.19 4.93 -3.02
N GLN A 74 -5.03 5.96 -3.21
CA GLN A 74 -4.67 7.35 -2.93
C GLN A 74 -4.32 7.55 -1.44
N LEU A 75 -5.07 6.92 -0.54
CA LEU A 75 -4.84 6.98 0.90
C LEU A 75 -3.64 6.18 1.38
N ALA A 76 -3.14 5.22 0.59
CA ALA A 76 -2.00 4.36 0.95
C ALA A 76 -0.68 5.11 1.16
N CYS A 77 -0.57 6.36 0.70
CA CYS A 77 0.61 7.19 0.98
C CYS A 77 0.69 7.68 2.41
N ARG A 78 -0.42 7.70 3.16
CA ARG A 78 -0.44 8.15 4.55
C ARG A 78 0.55 7.32 5.37
N ASP A 79 1.32 8.02 6.20
CA ASP A 79 2.23 7.35 7.12
C ASP A 79 1.39 6.76 8.26
N VAL A 80 1.55 5.45 8.43
CA VAL A 80 0.95 4.70 9.53
C VAL A 80 2.12 4.37 10.44
N ASP A 81 2.10 4.91 11.66
CA ASP A 81 3.21 4.79 12.60
C ASP A 81 3.58 3.33 12.88
N HIS A 82 2.60 2.42 12.82
CA HIS A 82 2.81 0.96 12.96
C HIS A 82 3.73 0.34 11.89
N TYR A 83 3.94 1.00 10.75
CA TYR A 83 4.85 0.54 9.69
C TYR A 83 6.20 1.22 9.69
N THR A 84 6.36 2.27 10.49
CA THR A 84 7.63 2.97 10.64
C THR A 84 8.48 2.23 11.65
N ILE A 85 9.71 1.86 11.26
CA ILE A 85 10.65 1.27 12.21
C ILE A 85 11.18 2.41 13.11
N PRO A 86 10.91 2.38 14.44
CA PRO A 86 11.38 3.43 15.34
C PRO A 86 12.85 3.19 15.68
N SER A 87 13.74 3.66 14.83
CA SER A 87 15.20 3.58 15.01
C SER A 87 15.87 4.81 14.42
N ASP A 88 16.93 5.27 15.08
CA ASP A 88 17.82 6.34 14.62
C ASP A 88 18.97 5.83 13.75
N GLU A 89 19.10 4.51 13.58
CA GLU A 89 20.14 3.94 12.73
C GLU A 89 19.86 4.21 11.25
N LYS A 90 20.92 4.65 10.55
CA LYS A 90 20.83 5.20 9.19
C LYS A 90 20.15 4.26 8.19
N GLU A 91 20.37 2.96 8.31
CA GLU A 91 19.80 1.94 7.41
C GLU A 91 18.28 1.78 7.59
N TYR A 92 17.76 1.88 8.81
CA TYR A 92 16.33 1.80 9.08
C TYR A 92 15.62 3.09 8.68
N VAL A 93 16.24 4.24 8.94
CA VAL A 93 15.77 5.54 8.45
C VAL A 93 15.69 5.54 6.93
N LEU A 94 16.75 5.10 6.25
CA LEU A 94 16.78 5.00 4.79
C LEU A 94 15.70 4.05 4.27
N LEU A 95 15.51 2.89 4.90
CA LEU A 95 14.46 1.95 4.52
C LEU A 95 13.06 2.56 4.63
N ASN A 96 12.76 3.25 5.74
CA ASN A 96 11.50 3.97 5.94
C ASN A 96 11.29 5.03 4.84
N GLU A 97 12.32 5.83 4.53
CA GLU A 97 12.25 6.84 3.47
C GLU A 97 11.97 6.24 2.08
N ARG A 98 12.66 5.15 1.71
CA ARG A 98 12.44 4.49 0.41
C ARG A 98 11.08 3.82 0.32
N ALA A 99 10.63 3.17 1.40
CA ALA A 99 9.31 2.58 1.47
C ALA A 99 8.22 3.67 1.31
N ARG A 100 8.36 4.80 2.01
CA ARG A 100 7.44 5.93 1.87
C ARG A 100 7.45 6.51 0.46
N ALA A 101 8.63 6.73 -0.13
CA ALA A 101 8.75 7.25 -1.50
C ALA A 101 8.03 6.35 -2.52
N LEU A 102 8.13 5.02 -2.36
CA LEU A 102 7.39 4.08 -3.19
C LEU A 102 5.87 4.19 -2.97
N LYS A 103 5.39 4.18 -1.72
CA LYS A 103 3.96 4.33 -1.40
C LYS A 103 3.37 5.62 -2.01
N VAL A 104 4.08 6.74 -1.88
CA VAL A 104 3.69 8.04 -2.46
C VAL A 104 3.54 7.91 -3.98
N LYS A 105 4.52 7.33 -4.68
CA LYS A 105 4.44 7.19 -6.14
C LYS A 105 3.27 6.30 -6.58
N LEU A 106 3.02 5.20 -5.86
CA LEU A 106 1.89 4.30 -6.15
C LEU A 106 0.54 5.00 -5.92
N SER A 107 0.42 5.82 -4.88
CA SER A 107 -0.83 6.55 -4.56
C SER A 107 -1.25 7.59 -5.60
N HIS A 108 -0.31 8.08 -6.42
CA HIS A 108 -0.58 9.06 -7.48
C HIS A 108 -0.94 8.40 -8.82
N ILE A 109 -1.01 7.06 -8.88
CA ILE A 109 -1.43 6.36 -10.11
C ILE A 109 -2.81 6.83 -10.57
N PRO A 110 -3.86 6.89 -9.72
CA PRO A 110 -5.19 7.33 -10.15
C PRO A 110 -5.20 8.70 -10.82
N ASP A 111 -4.47 9.66 -10.26
CA ASP A 111 -4.42 11.04 -10.78
C ASP A 111 -3.71 11.12 -12.14
N GLN A 112 -2.74 10.23 -12.37
CA GLN A 112 -1.85 10.30 -13.54
C GLN A 112 -2.21 9.29 -14.62
N ILE A 113 -3.10 8.32 -14.34
CA ILE A 113 -3.43 7.25 -15.27
C ILE A 113 -4.10 7.76 -16.54
N GLN A 114 -4.75 8.93 -16.52
CA GLN A 114 -5.43 9.48 -17.70
C GLN A 114 -4.46 10.13 -18.71
N ASP A 115 -3.33 10.69 -18.25
CA ASP A 115 -2.32 11.29 -19.12
C ASP A 115 -1.22 10.27 -19.42
N ARG A 116 -1.11 9.87 -20.68
CA ARG A 116 -0.12 8.88 -21.13
C ARG A 116 1.32 9.22 -20.77
N SER A 117 1.71 10.48 -20.93
CA SER A 117 3.07 10.93 -20.70
C SER A 117 3.40 10.89 -19.20
N GLN A 118 2.47 11.38 -18.39
CA GLN A 118 2.59 11.34 -16.93
C GLN A 118 2.54 9.90 -16.40
N PHE A 119 1.63 9.06 -16.92
CA PHE A 119 1.51 7.67 -16.52
C PHE A 119 2.78 6.86 -16.84
N LEU A 120 3.37 7.03 -18.03
CA LEU A 120 4.63 6.39 -18.37
C LEU A 120 5.80 6.91 -17.52
N LYS A 121 5.78 8.19 -17.13
CA LYS A 121 6.77 8.76 -16.22
C LYS A 121 6.66 8.15 -14.83
N ILE A 122 5.47 8.07 -14.24
CA ILE A 122 5.30 7.49 -12.90
C ILE A 122 5.61 6.00 -12.88
N ILE A 123 5.32 5.24 -13.93
CA ILE A 123 5.72 3.83 -14.03
C ILE A 123 7.26 3.69 -13.95
N ARG A 124 8.01 4.55 -14.65
CA ARG A 124 9.49 4.55 -14.56
C ARG A 124 9.95 4.92 -13.15
N ASP A 125 9.35 5.94 -12.56
CA ASP A 125 9.68 6.38 -11.21
C ASP A 125 9.37 5.30 -10.15
N ILE A 126 8.27 4.56 -10.30
CA ILE A 126 7.90 3.42 -9.45
C ILE A 126 8.94 2.31 -9.60
N ALA A 127 9.35 1.98 -10.82
CA ALA A 127 10.38 0.96 -11.04
C ALA A 127 11.71 1.31 -10.34
N SER A 128 12.11 2.59 -10.42
CA SER A 128 13.27 3.09 -9.67
C SER A 128 13.06 3.01 -8.15
N ALA A 129 11.90 3.40 -7.63
CA ALA A 129 11.62 3.33 -6.20
C ALA A 129 11.55 1.88 -5.66
N ILE A 130 11.04 0.93 -6.44
CA ILE A 130 11.07 -0.51 -6.12
C ILE A 130 12.52 -0.99 -5.96
N LYS A 131 13.40 -0.57 -6.88
CA LYS A 131 14.83 -0.89 -6.79
C LYS A 131 15.46 -0.28 -5.53
N ASP A 132 15.19 1.00 -5.25
CA ASP A 132 15.71 1.67 -4.06
C ASP A 132 15.28 0.98 -2.75
N VAL A 133 14.03 0.52 -2.65
CA VAL A 133 13.54 -0.25 -1.50
C VAL A 133 14.29 -1.57 -1.37
N LEU A 134 14.45 -2.31 -2.47
CA LEU A 134 15.18 -3.58 -2.47
C LEU A 134 16.64 -3.40 -2.06
N ASP A 135 17.29 -2.35 -2.54
CA ASP A 135 18.67 -2.01 -2.18
C ASP A 135 18.76 -1.65 -0.69
N ALA A 136 17.85 -0.82 -0.15
CA ALA A 136 17.80 -0.49 1.27
C ALA A 136 17.59 -1.73 2.16
N VAL A 137 16.69 -2.65 1.78
CA VAL A 137 16.49 -3.93 2.49
C VAL A 137 17.77 -4.77 2.49
N ASN A 138 18.51 -4.80 1.37
CA ASN A 138 19.78 -5.53 1.31
C ASN A 138 20.83 -4.91 2.22
N GLU A 139 20.88 -3.58 2.33
CA GLU A 139 21.81 -2.88 3.22
C GLU A 139 21.52 -3.16 4.70
N VAL A 140 20.25 -3.12 5.12
CA VAL A 140 19.83 -3.57 6.47
C VAL A 140 20.27 -5.01 6.72
N SER A 141 20.02 -5.90 5.74
CA SER A 141 20.40 -7.31 5.84
C SER A 141 21.91 -7.50 5.98
N LYS A 142 22.72 -6.73 5.25
CA LYS A 142 24.20 -6.78 5.27
C LYS A 142 24.79 -6.31 6.58
N LYS A 143 24.33 -5.18 7.10
CA LYS A 143 24.87 -4.61 8.34
C LYS A 143 24.64 -5.49 9.55
N HIS A 144 23.50 -6.19 9.58
CA HIS A 144 23.11 -7.03 10.72
C HIS A 144 23.51 -8.51 10.57
N GLN A 145 24.31 -8.89 9.55
CA GLN A 145 24.66 -10.31 9.30
C GLN A 145 25.39 -10.98 10.46
N GLY A 146 26.09 -10.19 11.29
CA GLY A 146 26.83 -10.69 12.46
C GLY A 146 25.96 -10.96 13.69
N ASP A 147 24.71 -10.46 13.73
CA ASP A 147 23.82 -10.65 14.88
C ASP A 147 23.20 -12.07 14.84
N PRO A 148 23.36 -12.89 15.90
CA PRO A 148 22.73 -14.19 16.01
C PRO A 148 21.21 -14.17 15.80
N ARG A 149 20.52 -13.12 16.26
CA ARG A 149 19.07 -12.93 16.08
C ARG A 149 18.71 -12.68 14.62
N MET A 150 19.63 -12.07 13.86
CA MET A 150 19.41 -11.78 12.45
C MET A 150 19.32 -13.04 11.60
N ARG A 151 19.85 -14.19 12.04
CA ARG A 151 19.71 -15.45 11.27
C ARG A 151 18.24 -15.87 11.12
N GLU A 152 17.43 -15.72 12.17
CA GLU A 152 16.01 -16.05 12.14
C GLU A 152 15.23 -14.99 11.35
N TYR A 153 15.48 -13.71 11.61
CA TYR A 153 14.87 -12.61 10.87
C TYR A 153 15.22 -12.60 9.38
N LYS A 154 16.43 -13.05 9.01
CA LYS A 154 16.88 -13.13 7.61
C LYS A 154 15.98 -14.06 6.79
N LYS A 155 15.59 -15.21 7.33
CA LYS A 155 14.70 -16.16 6.62
C LYS A 155 13.33 -15.53 6.35
N MET A 156 12.79 -14.81 7.32
CA MET A 156 11.53 -14.10 7.19
C MET A 156 11.66 -12.93 6.19
N LEU A 157 12.73 -12.15 6.29
CA LEU A 157 13.04 -11.04 5.39
C LEU A 157 13.19 -11.50 3.93
N ASP A 158 13.90 -12.61 3.69
CA ASP A 158 14.05 -13.21 2.37
C ASP A 158 12.70 -13.70 1.81
N THR A 159 11.81 -14.19 2.67
CA THR A 159 10.45 -14.59 2.29
C THR A 159 9.63 -13.38 1.88
N HIS A 160 9.61 -12.31 2.68
CA HIS A 160 8.90 -11.07 2.34
C HIS A 160 9.48 -10.40 1.09
N LYS A 161 10.80 -10.44 0.90
CA LYS A 161 11.46 -9.96 -0.33
C LYS A 161 10.99 -10.73 -1.57
N LYS A 162 10.85 -12.06 -1.48
CA LYS A 162 10.31 -12.88 -2.57
C LYS A 162 8.86 -12.50 -2.91
N VAL A 163 8.02 -12.32 -1.89
CA VAL A 163 6.62 -11.88 -2.06
C VAL A 163 6.60 -10.50 -2.72
N PHE A 164 7.41 -9.54 -2.26
CA PHE A 164 7.49 -8.20 -2.84
C PHE A 164 7.91 -8.22 -4.32
N VAL A 165 8.93 -9.01 -4.67
CA VAL A 165 9.37 -9.16 -6.08
C VAL A 165 8.27 -9.81 -6.93
N LYS A 166 7.55 -10.81 -6.40
CA LYS A 166 6.41 -11.43 -7.08
C LYS A 166 5.30 -10.41 -7.32
N SER A 167 4.94 -9.61 -6.31
CA SER A 167 3.94 -8.54 -6.44
C SER A 167 4.35 -7.47 -7.47
N SER A 168 5.64 -7.09 -7.51
CA SER A 168 6.16 -6.15 -8.52
C SER A 168 6.07 -6.69 -9.96
N ARG A 169 6.32 -8.00 -10.16
CA ARG A 169 6.13 -8.64 -11.47
C ARG A 169 4.65 -8.69 -11.85
N ASN A 170 3.78 -9.08 -10.92
CA ASN A 170 2.34 -9.10 -11.14
C ASN A 170 1.82 -7.70 -11.51
N PHE A 171 2.26 -6.66 -10.81
CA PHE A 171 1.96 -5.27 -11.14
C PHE A 171 2.38 -4.92 -12.58
N SER A 172 3.61 -5.28 -12.96
CA SER A 172 4.11 -5.06 -14.33
C SER A 172 3.28 -5.80 -15.38
N ASP A 173 2.83 -7.03 -15.10
CA ASP A 173 1.99 -7.81 -16.00
C ASP A 173 0.56 -7.24 -16.09
N THR A 174 0.01 -6.71 -14.99
CA THR A 174 -1.24 -5.96 -14.99
C THR A 174 -1.14 -4.71 -15.85
N LEU A 175 -0.04 -3.94 -15.75
CA LEU A 175 0.20 -2.79 -16.63
C LEU A 175 0.26 -3.21 -18.11
N LYS A 176 0.97 -4.31 -18.44
CA LYS A 176 1.02 -4.83 -19.82
C LYS A 176 -0.37 -5.20 -20.35
N ARG A 177 -1.20 -5.85 -19.54
CA ARG A 177 -2.59 -6.19 -19.91
C ARG A 177 -3.41 -4.92 -20.10
N TYR A 178 -3.32 -3.98 -19.17
CA TYR A 178 -4.00 -2.69 -19.25
C TYR A 178 -3.70 -1.92 -20.55
N PHE A 179 -2.43 -1.89 -20.98
CA PHE A 179 -2.06 -1.29 -22.27
C PHE A 179 -2.51 -2.09 -23.50
N LYS A 180 -2.62 -3.43 -23.39
CA LYS A 180 -3.07 -4.31 -24.49
C LYS A 180 -4.59 -4.28 -24.69
N ASP A 181 -5.35 -4.24 -23.60
CA ASP A 181 -6.81 -4.40 -23.62
C ASP A 181 -7.55 -3.12 -24.06
N GLY A 182 -6.84 -2.07 -24.49
CA GLY A 182 -7.48 -0.84 -24.96
C GLY A 182 -8.29 -0.09 -23.89
N ARG A 183 -8.17 -0.45 -22.60
CA ARG A 183 -8.70 0.38 -21.50
C ARG A 183 -7.97 1.73 -21.37
N TYR A 184 -6.95 1.94 -22.21
CA TYR A 184 -6.26 3.21 -22.45
C TYR A 184 -6.64 3.91 -23.78
N THR A 185 -7.52 3.32 -24.60
CA THR A 185 -7.90 3.86 -25.92
C THR A 185 -9.30 4.48 -25.92
N LEU A 186 -9.76 5.04 -24.80
CA LEU A 186 -11.03 5.78 -24.73
C LEU A 186 -10.85 7.15 -24.09
N GLN A 187 -10.07 8.01 -24.75
CA GLN A 187 -10.24 9.48 -24.76
C GLN A 187 -9.17 10.11 -25.65
N ASN A 188 -9.37 9.98 -26.96
CA ASN A 188 -8.95 10.95 -27.97
C ASN A 188 -9.42 10.39 -29.31
N ASP A 189 -10.62 10.78 -29.69
CA ASP A 189 -10.97 11.23 -31.03
C ASP A 189 -12.31 11.97 -30.91
N GLY A 190 -12.26 13.06 -30.16
CA GLY A 190 -13.22 14.14 -30.28
C GLY A 190 -12.71 15.11 -31.34
N ASP A 191 -13.43 15.15 -32.46
CA ASP A 191 -13.66 16.35 -33.27
C ASP A 191 -12.41 17.09 -33.80
N PHE A 192 -11.98 16.70 -35.00
CA PHE A 192 -11.58 17.70 -36.00
C PHE A 192 -12.67 17.76 -37.06
N GLY A 193 -13.54 18.75 -36.90
CA GLY A 193 -14.50 19.15 -37.91
C GLY A 193 -13.85 19.57 -39.24
N GLN A 194 -14.64 19.38 -40.29
CA GLN A 194 -14.68 20.11 -41.56
C GLN A 194 -13.36 20.24 -42.35
N VAL A 195 -13.29 19.55 -43.50
CA VAL A 195 -13.60 20.14 -44.83
C VAL A 195 -14.31 19.08 -45.68
#